data_AF-A0A257GR00-F1
#
_entry.id   AF-A0A257GR00-F1
#
_cell.length_a   1.000
_cell.length_b   1.000
_cell.length_c   1.000
_cell.angle_alpha   90.00
_cell.angle_beta   90.00
_cell.angle_gamma   90.00
#
_symmetry.space_group_name_H-M   'P 1'
#
loop_
_entity.id
_entity.type
_entity.pdbx_description
1 polymer ?
#
loop_
_entity_poly.entity_id
_entity_poly.type
_entity_poly.pdbx_seq_one_letter_code
_entity_poly.pdbx_strand_id
1 'polypeptide(L)'
;MTDVLGLGAQLIAISQRPMVAVAIALLPAAIAVAGIASLNARSDDRILAWVQIITSIALTLWMLAPWHPTEADLLGMNRSMTLFTFGYVLQDWLREAWRSGLNPRWAHLLVILCGALVVAALAYYAFVAPAA
;
A
#
# COMPACT_ATOMS: atom_id res chain seq x y z
N MET A 1 8.04 -1.39 -30.36
CA MET A 1 7.94 -0.46 -29.23
C MET A 1 6.59 -0.70 -28.59
N THR A 2 6.54 -1.35 -27.41
CA THR A 2 5.32 -1.39 -26.61
C THR A 2 5.05 0.03 -26.15
N ASP A 3 3.95 0.60 -26.64
CA ASP A 3 3.55 1.96 -26.35
C ASP A 3 3.46 2.14 -24.83
N VAL A 4 4.18 3.11 -24.26
CA VAL A 4 4.26 3.32 -22.80
C VAL A 4 2.87 3.54 -22.21
N LEU A 5 1.99 4.16 -22.99
CA LEU A 5 0.57 4.35 -22.69
C LEU A 5 -0.19 3.02 -22.58
N GLY A 6 0.16 2.03 -23.42
CA GLY A 6 -0.42 0.69 -23.38
C GLY A 6 0.01 -0.10 -22.14
N LEU A 7 1.26 0.04 -21.72
CA LEU A 7 1.79 -0.64 -20.52
C LEU A 7 1.15 -0.09 -19.24
N GLY A 8 0.96 1.23 -19.15
CA GLY A 8 0.25 1.86 -18.05
C GLY A 8 -1.22 1.41 -17.94
N ALA A 9 -1.93 1.34 -19.06
CA ALA A 9 -3.31 0.86 -19.09
C ALA A 9 -3.43 -0.61 -18.64
N GLN A 10 -2.51 -1.48 -19.06
CA GLN A 10 -2.47 -2.88 -18.64
C GLN A 10 -2.24 -3.03 -17.14
N LEU A 11 -1.31 -2.27 -16.56
CA LEU A 11 -1.06 -2.30 -15.12
C LEU A 11 -2.28 -1.84 -14.32
N ILE A 12 -3.00 -0.82 -14.79
CA ILE A 12 -4.26 -0.37 -14.16
C ILE A 12 -5.32 -1.46 -14.22
N ALA A 13 -5.45 -2.16 -15.35
CA ALA A 13 -6.43 -3.25 -15.47
C ALA A 13 -6.08 -4.43 -14.55
N ILE A 14 -4.81 -4.78 -14.42
CA ILE A 14 -4.34 -5.85 -13.52
C ILE A 14 -4.55 -5.46 -12.05
N SER A 15 -4.28 -4.21 -11.67
CA SER A 15 -4.41 -3.77 -10.27
C SER A 15 -5.85 -3.78 -9.75
N GLN A 16 -6.84 -3.74 -10.65
CA GLN A 16 -8.25 -3.87 -10.33
C GLN A 16 -8.72 -5.31 -10.11
N ARG A 17 -7.86 -6.32 -10.36
CA ARG A 17 -8.21 -7.72 -10.08
C ARG A 17 -8.40 -7.91 -8.56
N PRO A 18 -9.44 -8.65 -8.10
CA PRO A 18 -9.76 -8.75 -6.68
C PRO A 18 -8.59 -9.18 -5.79
N MET A 19 -7.83 -10.19 -6.23
CA MET A 19 -6.66 -10.68 -5.48
C MET A 19 -5.55 -9.62 -5.37
N VAL A 20 -5.31 -8.85 -6.43
CA VAL A 20 -4.30 -7.78 -6.42
C VAL A 20 -4.77 -6.62 -5.54
N ALA A 21 -6.04 -6.23 -5.66
CA ALA A 21 -6.62 -5.16 -4.84
C ALA A 21 -6.51 -5.48 -3.34
N VAL A 22 -6.82 -6.72 -2.94
CA VAL A 22 -6.65 -7.18 -1.55
C VAL A 22 -5.18 -7.17 -1.16
N ALA A 23 -4.28 -7.69 -1.99
CA ALA A 23 -2.84 -7.70 -1.71
C ALA A 23 -2.29 -6.27 -1.49
N ILE A 24 -2.72 -5.30 -2.30
CA ILE A 24 -2.31 -3.90 -2.16
C ILE A 24 -2.88 -3.31 -0.86
N ALA A 25 -4.13 -3.61 -0.51
CA ALA A 25 -4.75 -3.13 0.74
C ALA A 25 -4.13 -3.73 2.01
N LEU A 26 -3.52 -4.91 1.93
CA LEU A 26 -2.78 -5.52 3.05
C LEU A 26 -1.51 -4.75 3.42
N LEU A 27 -0.92 -3.99 2.48
CA LEU A 27 0.31 -3.26 2.74
C LEU A 27 0.14 -2.12 3.78
N PRO A 28 -0.81 -1.18 3.63
CA PRO A 28 -1.05 -0.20 4.69
C PRO A 28 -1.51 -0.85 5.99
N ALA A 29 -2.21 -1.99 5.95
CA ALA A 29 -2.58 -2.73 7.15
C ALA A 29 -1.34 -3.24 7.91
N ALA A 30 -0.38 -3.83 7.19
CA ALA A 30 0.89 -4.27 7.75
C ALA A 30 1.71 -3.10 8.30
N ILE A 31 1.69 -1.94 7.63
CA ILE A 31 2.37 -0.74 8.11
C ILE A 31 1.73 -0.23 9.41
N ALA A 32 0.39 -0.28 9.54
CA ALA A 32 -0.27 0.04 10.80
C ALA A 32 0.17 -0.89 11.93
N VAL A 33 0.24 -2.21 11.67
CA VAL A 33 0.74 -3.20 12.64
C VAL A 33 2.19 -2.92 13.02
N ALA A 34 3.04 -2.60 12.05
CA ALA A 34 4.43 -2.22 12.29
C ALA A 34 4.53 -0.99 13.19
N GLY A 35 3.78 0.08 12.87
CA GLY A 35 3.73 1.29 13.68
C GLY A 35 3.26 1.04 15.10
N ILE A 36 2.23 0.20 15.31
CA ILE A 36 1.75 -0.17 16.65
C ILE A 36 2.83 -0.94 17.43
N ALA A 37 3.45 -1.93 16.80
CA ALA A 37 4.44 -2.79 17.43
C ALA A 37 5.74 -2.03 17.79
N SER A 38 6.07 -1.00 17.01
CA SER A 38 7.27 -0.19 17.19
C SER A 38 7.04 1.04 18.08
N LEU A 39 5.83 1.33 18.55
CA LEU A 39 5.53 2.50 19.39
C LEU A 39 6.50 2.67 20.57
N ASN A 40 6.92 1.57 21.18
CA ASN A 40 7.87 1.56 22.31
C ASN A 40 9.34 1.57 21.88
N ALA A 41 9.64 1.18 20.63
CA ALA A 41 10.98 1.12 20.06
C ALA A 41 11.35 2.38 19.25
N ARG A 42 10.38 3.21 18.90
CA ARG A 42 10.59 4.47 18.17
C ARG A 42 11.32 5.50 19.05
N SER A 43 12.36 6.08 18.47
CA SER A 43 13.10 7.23 19.03
C SER A 43 12.47 8.59 18.66
N ASP A 44 11.42 8.58 17.85
CA ASP A 44 10.78 9.77 17.28
C ASP A 44 9.59 10.28 18.13
N ASP A 45 9.04 11.43 17.74
CA ASP A 45 7.83 11.99 18.34
C ASP A 45 6.66 11.00 18.27
N ARG A 46 6.08 10.71 19.44
CA ARG A 46 4.93 9.81 19.59
C ARG A 46 3.74 10.27 18.76
N ILE A 47 3.57 11.57 18.54
CA ILE A 47 2.47 12.11 17.74
C ILE A 47 2.60 11.64 16.29
N LEU A 48 3.80 11.73 15.71
CA LEU A 48 4.05 11.29 14.32
C LEU A 48 3.81 9.79 14.14
N ALA A 49 4.15 8.98 15.15
CA ALA A 49 3.85 7.55 15.14
C ALA A 49 2.35 7.27 15.12
N TRP A 50 1.56 7.99 15.92
CA TRP A 50 0.11 7.85 15.90
C TRP A 50 -0.51 8.32 14.57
N VAL A 51 0.00 9.40 13.98
CA VAL A 51 -0.44 9.87 12.66
C VAL A 51 -0.24 8.77 11.62
N GLN A 52 0.94 8.16 11.55
CA GLN A 52 1.21 7.05 10.63
C GLN A 52 0.23 5.90 10.84
N ILE A 53 0.02 5.45 12.09
CA ILE A 53 -0.89 4.34 12.41
C ILE A 53 -2.31 4.67 11.94
N ILE A 54 -2.83 5.84 12.31
CA ILE A 54 -4.20 6.25 11.99
C ILE A 54 -4.37 6.39 10.47
N THR A 55 -3.42 7.03 9.78
CA THR A 55 -3.46 7.19 8.32
C THR A 55 -3.39 5.84 7.61
N SER A 56 -2.59 4.90 8.12
CA SER A 56 -2.47 3.55 7.57
C SER A 56 -3.76 2.74 7.72
N ILE A 57 -4.41 2.82 8.90
CA ILE A 57 -5.72 2.20 9.14
C ILE A 57 -6.78 2.82 8.23
N ALA A 58 -6.84 4.16 8.19
CA ALA A 58 -7.80 4.87 7.35
C ALA A 58 -7.63 4.51 5.87
N LEU A 59 -6.39 4.44 5.38
CA LEU A 59 -6.11 4.04 4.01
C LEU A 59 -6.51 2.58 3.74
N THR A 60 -6.23 1.66 4.68
CA THR A 60 -6.67 0.26 4.56
C THR A 60 -8.18 0.16 4.42
N LEU A 61 -8.92 0.83 5.32
CA LEU A 61 -10.38 0.85 5.29
C LEU A 61 -10.91 1.50 4.01
N TRP A 62 -10.28 2.58 3.56
CA TRP A 62 -10.61 3.27 2.32
C TRP A 62 -10.49 2.34 1.10
N MET A 63 -9.41 1.56 1.03
CA MET A 63 -9.16 0.62 -0.07
C MET A 63 -10.06 -0.61 -0.04
N LEU A 64 -10.57 -1.00 1.13
CA LEU A 64 -11.49 -2.13 1.30
C LEU A 64 -12.97 -1.71 1.19
N ALA A 65 -13.27 -0.42 1.34
CA ALA A 65 -14.63 0.09 1.25
C ALA A 65 -15.11 0.04 -0.21
N PRO A 66 -16.35 -0.42 -0.48
CA PRO A 66 -16.91 -0.52 -1.84
C PRO A 66 -17.36 0.84 -2.41
N TRP A 67 -16.55 1.90 -2.25
CA TRP A 67 -16.86 3.23 -2.78
C TRP A 67 -16.21 3.43 -4.15
N HIS A 68 -17.02 3.36 -5.19
CA HIS A 68 -16.61 3.56 -6.58
C HIS A 68 -17.35 4.77 -7.16
N PRO A 69 -16.79 5.99 -7.05
CA PRO A 69 -17.39 7.15 -7.67
C PRO A 69 -17.44 6.97 -9.19
N THR A 70 -18.59 7.31 -9.79
CA THR A 70 -18.84 7.21 -11.23
C THR A 70 -18.46 8.48 -11.99
N GLU A 71 -18.42 9.62 -11.29
CA GLU A 71 -18.03 10.90 -11.85
C GLU A 71 -16.51 10.95 -12.10
N ALA A 72 -16.10 11.37 -13.30
CA ALA A 72 -14.71 11.35 -13.74
C ALA A 72 -13.78 12.17 -12.83
N ASP A 73 -14.25 13.33 -12.37
CA ASP A 73 -13.48 14.22 -11.48
C ASP A 73 -13.27 13.59 -10.10
N LEU A 74 -14.31 12.98 -9.53
CA LEU A 74 -14.23 12.27 -8.25
C LEU A 74 -13.37 11.00 -8.35
N LEU A 75 -13.40 10.31 -9.49
CA LEU A 75 -12.56 9.14 -9.75
C LEU A 75 -11.07 9.55 -9.85
N GLY A 76 -10.77 10.65 -10.54
CA GLY A 76 -9.42 11.21 -10.61
C GLY A 76 -8.91 11.66 -9.24
N MET A 77 -9.74 12.37 -8.48
CA MET A 77 -9.43 12.82 -7.12
C MET A 77 -9.19 11.63 -6.18
N ASN A 78 -10.07 10.62 -6.20
CA ASN A 78 -9.94 9.42 -5.37
C ASN A 78 -8.62 8.68 -5.64
N ARG A 79 -8.28 8.46 -6.91
CA ARG A 79 -7.00 7.82 -7.29
C ARG A 79 -5.80 8.62 -6.82
N SER A 80 -5.85 9.95 -6.97
CA SER A 80 -4.76 10.85 -6.59
C SER A 80 -4.55 10.88 -5.08
N MET A 81 -5.64 11.02 -4.31
CA MET A 81 -5.61 10.95 -2.84
C MET A 81 -5.08 9.60 -2.37
N THR A 82 -5.58 8.49 -2.94
CA THR A 82 -5.12 7.14 -2.60
C THR A 82 -3.61 7.01 -2.84
N LEU A 83 -3.12 7.42 -4.01
CA LEU A 83 -1.68 7.33 -4.34
C LEU A 83 -0.83 8.19 -3.40
N PHE A 84 -1.29 9.41 -3.11
CA PHE A 84 -0.59 10.32 -2.21
C PHE A 84 -0.50 9.76 -0.78
N THR A 85 -1.62 9.30 -0.23
CA THR A 85 -1.68 8.73 1.13
C THR A 85 -0.86 7.45 1.20
N PHE A 86 -0.87 6.63 0.16
CA PHE A 86 -0.05 5.42 0.08
C PHE A 86 1.44 5.73 0.08
N GLY A 87 1.87 6.70 -0.74
CA GLY A 87 3.25 7.18 -0.76
C GLY A 87 3.69 7.76 0.57
N TYR A 88 2.84 8.54 1.23
CA TYR A 88 3.09 9.11 2.55
C TYR A 88 3.34 8.02 3.61
N VAL A 89 2.43 7.05 3.72
CA VAL A 89 2.51 5.96 4.70
C VAL A 89 3.74 5.09 4.47
N LEU A 90 4.04 4.78 3.21
CA LEU A 90 5.22 3.99 2.84
C LEU A 90 6.54 4.74 3.17
N GLN A 91 6.61 6.02 2.84
CA GLN A 91 7.77 6.85 3.14
C GLN A 91 8.01 6.99 4.65
N ASP A 92 6.95 7.14 5.44
CA ASP A 92 7.08 7.21 6.89
C ASP A 92 7.58 5.89 7.47
N TRP A 93 7.01 4.77 7.03
CA TRP A 93 7.48 3.44 7.43
C TRP A 93 8.94 3.18 7.04
N LEU A 94 9.38 3.59 5.84
CA LEU A 94 10.77 3.43 5.42
C LEU A 94 11.73 4.23 6.31
N ARG A 95 11.36 5.47 6.67
CA ARG A 95 12.15 6.31 7.58
C ARG A 95 12.27 5.68 8.96
N GLU A 96 11.17 5.17 9.47
CA GLU A 96 11.14 4.46 10.74
C GLU A 96 11.98 3.19 10.70
N ALA A 97 11.76 2.33 9.71
CA ALA A 97 12.48 1.07 9.51
C ALA A 97 14.00 1.30 9.49
N TRP A 98 14.43 2.39 8.83
CA TRP A 98 15.81 2.85 8.82
C TRP A 98 16.30 3.29 10.20
N ARG A 99 15.53 4.12 10.92
CA ARG A 99 15.89 4.65 12.25
C ARG A 99 15.94 3.57 13.33
N SER A 100 14.97 2.65 13.32
CA SER A 100 14.86 1.59 14.34
C SER A 100 15.77 0.39 14.07
N GLY A 101 16.45 0.34 12.91
CA GLY A 101 17.17 -0.85 12.48
C GLY A 101 16.26 -2.06 12.32
N LEU A 102 15.02 -1.83 11.88
CA LEU A 102 13.93 -2.82 11.80
C LEU A 102 13.53 -3.41 13.16
N ASN A 103 13.59 -2.67 14.27
CA ASN A 103 13.11 -3.18 15.57
C ASN A 103 11.66 -2.73 15.84
N PRO A 104 10.69 -3.65 16.10
CA PRO A 104 10.81 -5.12 16.12
C PRO A 104 10.78 -5.79 14.73
N ARG A 105 11.70 -6.72 14.50
CA ARG A 105 11.98 -7.30 13.16
C ARG A 105 10.78 -7.98 12.53
N TRP A 106 10.01 -8.73 13.32
CA TRP A 106 8.86 -9.47 12.83
C TRP A 106 7.82 -8.53 12.18
N ALA A 107 7.65 -7.32 12.73
CA ALA A 107 6.63 -6.39 12.27
C ALA A 107 7.03 -5.72 10.95
N HIS A 108 8.32 -5.37 10.79
CA HIS A 108 8.82 -4.87 9.51
C HIS A 108 8.92 -5.98 8.45
N LEU A 109 9.24 -7.22 8.85
CA LEU A 109 9.21 -8.37 7.95
C LEU A 109 7.80 -8.62 7.40
N LEU A 110 6.76 -8.41 8.21
CA LEU A 110 5.37 -8.49 7.73
C LEU A 110 5.12 -7.51 6.57
N VAL A 111 5.56 -6.25 6.69
CA VAL A 111 5.42 -5.24 5.62
C VAL A 111 6.18 -5.68 4.36
N ILE A 112 7.41 -6.18 4.51
CA ILE A 112 8.22 -6.66 3.38
C ILE A 112 7.54 -7.85 2.68
N LEU A 113 7.00 -8.80 3.45
CA LEU A 113 6.27 -9.95 2.92
C LEU A 113 4.99 -9.54 2.18
N CYS A 114 4.23 -8.57 2.71
CA CYS A 114 3.09 -7.98 2.02
C CYS A 114 3.51 -7.29 0.71
N GLY A 115 4.64 -6.58 0.71
CA GLY A 115 5.19 -5.99 -0.52
C GLY A 115 5.57 -7.05 -1.56
N ALA A 116 6.22 -8.14 -1.13
CA ALA A 116 6.55 -9.27 -1.99
C ALA A 116 5.29 -9.95 -2.54
N LEU A 117 4.24 -10.09 -1.72
CA LEU A 117 2.93 -10.62 -2.14
C LEU A 117 2.29 -9.76 -3.23
N VAL A 118 2.34 -8.42 -3.10
CA VAL A 118 1.85 -7.51 -4.14
C VAL A 118 2.59 -7.73 -5.47
N VAL A 119 3.92 -7.79 -5.42
CA VAL A 119 4.74 -8.05 -6.62
C VAL A 119 4.41 -9.41 -7.23
N ALA A 120 4.27 -10.45 -6.41
CA ALA A 120 3.92 -11.79 -6.86
C ALA A 120 2.51 -11.83 -7.50
N ALA A 121 1.53 -11.15 -6.91
CA ALA A 121 0.17 -11.07 -7.44
C ALA A 121 0.15 -10.35 -8.80
N LEU A 122 0.89 -9.24 -8.92
CA LEU A 122 1.04 -8.51 -10.18
C LEU A 122 1.70 -9.38 -11.25
N ALA A 123 2.80 -10.07 -10.91
CA ALA A 123 3.52 -10.95 -11.83
C ALA A 123 2.66 -12.13 -12.30
N TYR A 124 1.88 -12.73 -11.39
CA TYR A 124 0.97 -13.82 -11.73
C TYR A 124 -0.03 -13.43 -12.82
N TYR A 125 -0.69 -12.28 -12.69
CA TYR A 125 -1.64 -11.82 -13.71
C TYR A 125 -0.97 -11.25 -14.96
N ALA A 126 0.27 -10.77 -14.87
CA ALA A 126 1.02 -10.31 -16.03
C ALA A 126 1.52 -11.46 -16.92
N PHE A 127 1.94 -12.59 -16.32
CA PHE A 127 2.65 -13.65 -17.03
C PHE A 127 1.91 -14.99 -17.11
N VAL A 128 1.07 -15.32 -16.12
CA VAL A 128 0.45 -16.65 -16.00
C VAL A 128 -1.04 -16.61 -16.34
N ALA A 129 -1.73 -15.55 -15.93
CA ALA A 129 -3.13 -15.32 -16.24
C ALA A 129 -3.37 -13.97 -16.97
N PRO A 130 -2.67 -13.69 -18.09
CA PRO A 130 -2.97 -12.52 -18.91
C PRO A 130 -4.36 -12.72 -19.51
N ALA A 131 -5.33 -11.97 -18.97
CA ALA A 131 -6.73 -11.84 -19.39
C ALA A 131 -7.23 -12.82 -20.46
N ALA A 132 -8.07 -13.79 -20.04
CA ALA A 132 -9.22 -14.18 -20.84
C ALA A 132 -10.24 -13.04 -20.89
#